data_AF-A0A3R9NBG6-F1
#
_entry.id   AF-A0A3R9NBG6-F1
#
_cell.length_a   1.000
_cell.length_b   1.000
_cell.length_c   1.000
_cell.angle_alpha   90.00
_cell.angle_beta   90.00
_cell.angle_gamma   90.00
#
_symmetry.space_group_name_H-M   'P 1'
#
loop_
_entity.id
_entity.type
_entity.pdbx_description
1 polymer ?
#
loop_
_entity_poly.entity_id
_entity_poly.type
_entity_poly.pdbx_seq_one_letter_code
_entity_poly.pdbx_strand_id
1 'polypeptide(L)'
;MAAKEQIHIIWQNQEIGTLLHPVPDMWYLEGSWVSNNSVVADSFESAARALNERAAFNNLKEGIEVLLQDHKGSQTLAIVISLTDPHTLFLRRINSSLHDVSAKSTGNIFSLILRKITALLT
;
A
#
# COMPACT_ATOMS: atom_id res chain seq x y z
N MET A 1 16.53 18.78 16.18
CA MET A 1 15.10 18.46 15.97
C MET A 1 15.05 17.20 15.12
N ALA A 2 14.55 16.08 15.65
CA ALA A 2 14.38 14.88 14.84
C ALA A 2 13.33 15.17 13.75
N ALA A 3 13.60 14.78 12.50
CA ALA A 3 12.60 14.86 11.45
C ALA A 3 11.38 14.06 11.92
N LYS A 4 10.21 14.71 11.99
CA LYS A 4 8.96 14.00 12.25
C LYS A 4 8.79 12.98 11.13
N GLU A 5 8.66 11.72 11.48
CA GLU A 5 8.52 10.63 10.51
C GLU A 5 7.29 10.88 9.64
N GLN A 6 7.48 10.82 8.33
CA GLN A 6 6.44 10.95 7.31
C GLN A 6 6.54 9.73 6.41
N ILE A 7 5.39 9.18 6.04
CA ILE A 7 5.30 8.00 5.20
C ILE A 7 4.46 8.36 3.99
N HIS A 8 5.03 8.20 2.79
CA HIS A 8 4.30 8.40 1.55
C HIS A 8 3.41 7.19 1.29
N ILE A 9 2.16 7.43 0.91
CA ILE A 9 1.19 6.39 0.57
C ILE A 9 1.11 6.31 -0.95
N ILE A 10 1.35 5.12 -1.49
CA ILE A 10 1.29 4.84 -2.92
C ILE A 10 0.12 3.90 -3.17
N TRP A 11 -0.75 4.27 -4.10
CA TRP A 11 -1.89 3.48 -4.55
C TRP A 11 -1.97 3.52 -6.07
N GLN A 12 -2.23 2.37 -6.71
CA GLN A 12 -2.24 2.24 -8.18
C GLN A 12 -0.95 2.79 -8.84
N ASN A 13 0.21 2.53 -8.22
CA ASN A 13 1.53 3.01 -8.64
C ASN A 13 1.69 4.55 -8.66
N GLN A 14 0.85 5.28 -7.93
CA GLN A 14 0.94 6.74 -7.78
C GLN A 14 1.00 7.11 -6.31
N GLU A 15 1.87 8.06 -5.96
CA GLU A 15 1.80 8.69 -4.66
C GLU A 15 0.47 9.45 -4.56
N ILE A 16 -0.31 9.19 -3.51
CA ILE A 16 -1.63 9.79 -3.28
C ILE A 16 -1.65 10.73 -2.09
N GLY A 17 -0.61 10.71 -1.25
CA GLY A 17 -0.52 11.57 -0.08
C GLY A 17 0.43 11.01 0.97
N THR A 18 0.35 11.60 2.15
CA THR A 18 1.29 11.34 3.24
C THR A 18 0.56 11.03 4.53
N LEU A 19 1.08 10.05 5.27
CA LEU A 19 0.72 9.78 6.64
C LEU A 19 1.67 10.53 7.58
N LEU A 20 1.13 11.50 8.30
CA LEU A 20 1.83 12.29 9.30
C LEU A 20 1.65 11.70 10.69
N HIS A 21 2.72 11.81 11.48
CA HIS A 21 2.73 11.38 12.89
C HIS A 21 2.31 9.90 13.05
N PRO A 22 2.91 8.97 12.27
CA PRO A 22 2.54 7.57 12.34
C PRO A 22 2.82 7.01 13.74
N VAL A 23 1.80 6.40 14.35
CA VAL A 23 1.88 5.71 15.64
C VAL A 23 1.84 4.20 15.37
N PRO A 24 2.98 3.50 15.44
CA PRO A 24 3.01 2.06 15.23
C PRO A 24 2.47 1.31 16.45
N ASP A 25 1.61 0.32 16.20
CA ASP A 25 1.14 -0.64 17.21
C ASP A 25 1.22 -2.07 16.65
N MET A 26 2.27 -2.80 17.02
CA MET A 26 2.57 -4.13 16.47
C MET A 26 2.56 -4.13 14.93
N TRP A 27 1.52 -4.70 14.31
CA TRP A 27 1.33 -4.74 12.86
C TRP A 27 0.55 -3.55 12.32
N TYR A 28 -0.09 -2.76 13.17
CA TYR A 28 -0.93 -1.63 12.80
C TYR A 28 -0.14 -0.33 12.81
N LEU A 29 -0.71 0.63 12.09
CA LEU A 29 -0.23 1.99 12.01
C LEU A 29 -1.44 2.91 11.93
N GLU A 30 -1.41 3.96 12.72
CA GLU A 30 -2.39 5.03 12.70
C GLU A 30 -1.69 6.35 12.45
N GLY A 31 -2.31 7.27 11.73
CA GLY A 31 -1.76 8.61 11.57
C GLY A 31 -2.69 9.57 10.86
N SER A 32 -2.30 10.84 10.87
CA SER A 32 -3.02 11.91 10.19
C SER A 32 -2.76 11.83 8.69
N TRP A 33 -3.81 11.65 7.92
CA TRP A 33 -3.79 11.60 6.48
C TRP A 33 -3.77 13.00 5.87
N VAL A 34 -2.89 13.21 4.89
CA VAL A 34 -2.82 14.43 4.07
C VAL A 34 -2.77 14.03 2.61
N SER A 35 -3.86 14.27 1.90
CA SER A 35 -3.96 14.07 0.44
C SER A 35 -3.03 14.99 -0.33
N ASN A 36 -2.54 14.52 -1.47
CA ASN A 36 -1.84 15.37 -2.44
C ASN A 36 -2.79 16.10 -3.41
N ASN A 37 -4.10 15.99 -3.22
CA ASN A 37 -5.17 16.60 -4.03
C ASN A 37 -5.18 16.14 -5.50
N SER A 38 -4.65 14.95 -5.78
CA SER A 38 -4.79 14.33 -7.10
C SER A 38 -6.16 13.64 -7.24
N VAL A 39 -6.63 13.48 -8.48
CA VAL A 39 -7.86 12.72 -8.78
C VAL A 39 -7.80 11.29 -8.23
N VAL A 40 -6.60 10.70 -8.20
CA VAL A 40 -6.39 9.35 -7.65
C VAL A 40 -6.48 9.37 -6.12
N ALA A 41 -5.99 10.42 -5.46
CA ALA A 41 -6.18 10.61 -4.02
C ALA A 41 -7.65 10.81 -3.66
N ASP A 42 -8.42 11.60 -4.42
CA ASP A 42 -9.87 11.77 -4.20
C ASP A 42 -10.63 10.43 -4.35
N SER A 43 -10.23 9.64 -5.34
CA SER A 43 -10.77 8.30 -5.56
C SER A 43 -10.42 7.35 -4.42
N PHE A 44 -9.19 7.44 -3.90
CA PHE A 44 -8.74 6.69 -2.73
C PHE A 44 -9.55 7.07 -1.50
N GLU A 45 -9.72 8.35 -1.21
CA GLU A 45 -10.47 8.82 -0.03
C GLU A 45 -11.91 8.33 -0.09
N SER A 46 -12.54 8.43 -1.26
CA SER A 46 -13.90 7.93 -1.48
C SER A 46 -14.01 6.43 -1.20
N ALA A 47 -13.05 5.64 -1.70
CA ALA A 47 -13.01 4.20 -1.45
C ALA A 47 -12.72 3.87 0.03
N ALA A 48 -11.76 4.55 0.65
CA ALA A 48 -11.34 4.31 2.03
C ALA A 48 -12.43 4.67 3.04
N ARG A 49 -13.21 5.73 2.78
CA ARG A 49 -14.37 6.12 3.59
C ARG A 49 -15.56 5.18 3.43
N ALA A 50 -15.66 4.49 2.28
CA ALA A 50 -16.70 3.50 2.02
C ALA A 50 -16.41 2.12 2.65
N LEU A 51 -15.22 1.92 3.22
CA LEU A 51 -14.85 0.66 3.85
C LEU A 51 -15.74 0.37 5.06
N ASN A 52 -16.18 -0.88 5.16
CA ASN A 52 -16.70 -1.41 6.42
C ASN A 52 -15.50 -1.79 7.31
N GLU A 53 -15.14 -0.90 8.24
CA GLU A 53 -13.99 -1.08 9.13
C GLU A 53 -13.97 -2.44 9.81
N ARG A 54 -15.12 -2.89 10.33
CA ARG A 54 -15.23 -4.20 11.00
C ARG A 54 -14.98 -5.36 10.04
N ALA A 55 -15.44 -5.26 8.79
CA ALA A 55 -15.18 -6.28 7.78
C ALA A 55 -13.69 -6.30 7.39
N ALA A 56 -13.09 -5.13 7.12
CA ALA A 56 -11.68 -5.00 6.75
C ALA A 56 -10.73 -5.42 7.88
N PHE A 57 -11.09 -5.16 9.14
CA PHE A 57 -10.32 -5.60 10.30
C PHE A 57 -10.31 -7.12 10.45
N ASN A 58 -11.47 -7.78 10.24
CA ASN A 58 -11.61 -9.23 10.38
C ASN A 58 -11.11 -10.00 9.14
N ASN A 59 -11.25 -9.43 7.96
CA ASN A 59 -10.80 -9.99 6.68
C ASN A 59 -10.08 -8.91 5.87
N LEU A 60 -8.75 -8.99 5.85
CA LEU A 60 -7.91 -7.99 5.17
C LEU A 60 -8.17 -7.87 3.66
N LYS A 61 -8.80 -8.87 3.03
CA LYS A 61 -9.19 -8.79 1.62
C LYS A 61 -10.28 -7.76 1.35
N GLU A 62 -11.00 -7.34 2.38
CA GLU A 62 -12.03 -6.29 2.29
C GLU A 62 -11.44 -4.88 2.44
N GLY A 63 -10.13 -4.76 2.74
CA GLY A 63 -9.44 -3.47 2.82
C GLY A 63 -8.83 -3.02 1.50
N ILE A 64 -8.16 -1.87 1.50
CA ILE A 64 -7.47 -1.34 0.31
C ILE A 64 -5.97 -1.57 0.44
N GLU A 65 -5.39 -2.26 -0.53
CA GLU A 65 -3.94 -2.48 -0.59
C GLU A 65 -3.19 -1.20 -1.02
N VAL A 66 -2.17 -0.82 -0.28
CA VAL A 66 -1.29 0.33 -0.53
C VAL A 66 0.16 -0.03 -0.25
N LEU A 67 1.10 0.73 -0.83
CA LEU A 67 2.49 0.70 -0.42
C LEU A 67 2.80 1.91 0.46
N LEU A 68 3.45 1.65 1.58
CA LEU A 68 4.04 2.66 2.46
C LEU A 68 5.49 2.87 2.03
N GLN A 69 5.90 4.10 1.75
CA GLN A 69 7.28 4.43 1.42
C GLN A 69 7.87 5.39 2.47
N ASP A 70 8.99 4.99 3.06
CA ASP A 70 9.74 5.84 4.00
C ASP A 70 10.67 6.83 3.28
N HIS A 71 11.27 7.74 4.05
CA HIS A 71 12.24 8.72 3.54
C HIS A 71 13.53 8.12 2.94
N LYS A 72 13.79 6.83 3.15
CA LYS A 72 14.91 6.09 2.56
C LYS A 72 14.51 5.37 1.28
N GLY A 73 13.24 5.48 0.87
CA GLY A 73 12.67 4.80 -0.29
C GLY A 73 12.27 3.36 -0.03
N SER A 74 12.38 2.85 1.21
CA SER A 74 11.96 1.50 1.57
C SER A 74 10.44 1.38 1.49
N GLN A 75 9.96 0.34 0.81
CA GLN A 75 8.55 0.10 0.61
C GLN A 75 8.04 -1.07 1.46
N THR A 76 6.88 -0.89 2.09
CA THR A 76 6.20 -1.92 2.87
C THR A 76 4.75 -2.00 2.42
N LEU A 77 4.26 -3.21 2.15
CA LEU A 77 2.86 -3.43 1.82
C LEU A 77 1.98 -3.20 3.05
N ALA A 78 0.83 -2.57 2.87
CA ALA A 78 -0.16 -2.41 3.92
C ALA A 78 -1.58 -2.49 3.37
N ILE A 79 -2.51 -2.77 4.27
CA ILE A 79 -3.94 -2.78 4.01
C ILE A 79 -4.58 -1.67 4.82
N VAL A 80 -5.23 -0.72 4.14
CA VAL A 80 -6.07 0.31 4.76
C VAL A 80 -7.34 -0.34 5.27
N ILE A 81 -7.66 -0.08 6.54
CA ILE A 81 -8.84 -0.61 7.23
C ILE A 81 -9.93 0.46 7.30
N SER A 82 -9.55 1.71 7.56
CA SER A 82 -10.49 2.83 7.59
C SER A 82 -9.80 4.17 7.36
N LEU A 83 -10.58 5.13 6.88
CA LEU A 83 -10.29 6.56 6.91
C LEU A 83 -11.41 7.26 7.70
N THR A 84 -11.11 7.72 8.90
CA THR A 84 -12.08 8.35 9.81
C THR A 84 -11.97 9.87 9.81
N ASP A 85 -13.04 10.54 10.24
CA ASP A 85 -13.06 11.98 10.39
C ASP A 85 -12.30 12.42 11.67
N PRO A 86 -11.48 13.50 11.61
CA PRO A 86 -11.35 14.41 10.48
C PRO A 86 -10.52 13.87 9.31
N HIS A 87 -9.37 13.24 9.53
CA HIS A 87 -8.55 12.62 8.47
C HIS A 87 -7.55 11.64 9.09
N THR A 88 -8.03 10.59 9.75
CA THR A 88 -7.14 9.57 10.35
C THR A 88 -7.19 8.29 9.54
N LEU A 89 -6.03 7.85 9.04
CA LEU A 89 -5.89 6.55 8.39
C LEU A 89 -5.49 5.51 9.42
N PHE A 90 -6.22 4.40 9.43
CA PHE A 90 -5.85 3.21 10.16
C PHE A 90 -5.53 2.08 9.18
N LEU A 91 -4.35 1.49 9.32
CA LEU A 91 -3.85 0.49 8.38
C LEU A 91 -3.06 -0.61 9.09
N ARG A 92 -3.02 -1.79 8.45
CA ARG A 92 -2.25 -2.94 8.89
C ARG A 92 -1.11 -3.19 7.92
N ARG A 93 0.12 -3.12 8.41
CA ARG A 93 1.33 -3.52 7.69
C ARG A 93 1.31 -5.02 7.46
N ILE A 94 1.67 -5.42 6.25
CA ILE A 94 1.91 -6.80 5.88
C ILE A 94 3.42 -7.00 5.94
N ASN A 95 3.89 -7.68 6.98
CA ASN A 95 5.28 -8.14 7.04
C ASN A 95 5.47 -9.22 5.97
N SER A 96 5.73 -8.81 4.73
CA SER A 96 6.43 -9.69 3.81
C SER A 96 7.90 -9.66 4.24
N SER A 97 8.33 -10.65 5.02
CA SER A 97 9.67 -11.13 4.78
C SER A 97 9.67 -11.60 3.32
N LEU A 98 10.17 -10.75 2.41
CA LEU A 98 10.43 -11.11 1.01
C LEU A 98 11.61 -12.09 0.94
N HIS A 99 11.50 -13.18 1.69
CA HIS A 99 12.38 -14.34 1.58
C HIS A 99 11.62 -15.62 1.24
N ASP A 100 10.28 -15.64 1.19
CA ASP A 100 9.59 -16.92 0.95
C ASP A 100 8.24 -16.86 0.21
N VAL A 101 8.12 -15.98 -0.80
CA VAL A 101 7.01 -16.08 -1.79
C VAL A 101 7.49 -15.99 -3.24
N SER A 102 8.81 -16.02 -3.49
CA SER A 102 9.35 -16.13 -4.87
C SER A 102 9.43 -17.58 -5.39
N ALA A 103 9.08 -18.60 -4.61
CA ALA A 103 9.34 -19.99 -4.99
C ALA A 103 8.11 -20.90 -5.21
N LYS A 104 6.87 -20.46 -4.95
CA LYS A 104 5.72 -21.37 -5.06
C LYS A 104 4.47 -20.89 -5.81
N SER A 105 4.47 -19.69 -6.42
CA SER A 105 3.34 -19.27 -7.26
C SER A 105 3.72 -18.39 -8.46
N THR A 106 4.86 -18.66 -9.09
CA THR A 106 5.15 -18.18 -10.44
C THR A 106 5.45 -19.36 -11.35
N GLY A 107 4.46 -20.25 -11.44
CA GLY A 107 4.25 -21.01 -12.67
C GLY A 107 4.03 -20.02 -13.81
N ASN A 108 5.11 -19.73 -14.53
CA ASN A 108 5.11 -19.87 -15.99
C ASN A 108 4.22 -18.91 -16.81
N ILE A 109 4.37 -17.58 -16.67
CA ILE A 109 3.80 -16.64 -17.67
C ILE A 109 4.82 -15.59 -18.16
N PHE A 110 5.72 -15.07 -17.31
CA PHE A 110 6.64 -14.01 -17.74
C PHE A 110 7.93 -14.49 -18.45
N SER A 111 8.28 -15.79 -18.40
CA SER A 111 9.41 -16.32 -19.18
C SER A 111 9.04 -16.73 -20.62
N LEU A 112 7.74 -16.79 -20.96
CA LEU A 112 7.29 -17.21 -22.29
C LEU A 112 7.21 -16.07 -23.31
N ILE A 113 7.03 -14.83 -22.86
CA ILE A 113 6.85 -13.68 -23.77
C ILE A 113 8.21 -13.13 -24.25
N LEU A 114 9.29 -13.30 -23.48
CA LEU A 114 10.62 -12.84 -23.89
C LEU A 114 11.41 -13.83 -24.78
N ARG A 115 10.95 -15.09 -24.93
CA ARG A 115 11.60 -16.08 -25.79
C ARG A 115 11.04 -16.17 -27.21
N LYS A 116 9.90 -15.54 -27.51
CA LYS A 116 9.32 -15.57 -28.86
C LYS A 116 9.76 -14.44 -29.79
N ILE A 117 10.31 -13.34 -29.25
CA ILE A 117 10.76 -12.22 -30.10
C ILE A 117 12.15 -12.49 -30.70
N THR A 118 13.00 -13.28 -30.04
CA THR A 118 14.35 -13.59 -30.55
C THR A 118 14.39 -14.72 -31.57
N ALA A 119 13.27 -15.41 -31.83
CA ALA A 119 13.19 -16.52 -32.79
C ALA A 119 12.51 -16.14 -34.12
N LEU A 120 12.28 -14.85 -34.38
CA LEU A 120 11.65 -14.35 -35.59
C LEU A 120 12.50 -13.30 -36.34
N LEU A 121 13.77 -13.14 -35.98
CA LEU A 121 14.72 -12.21 -36.61
C LEU A 121 16.05 -12.85 -37.03
N THR A 122 16.07 -14.17 -37.24
CA THR A 122 17.21 -14.86 -37.88
C THR A 122 16.73 -15.97 -38.80
#